data_AF-A0A084ESX7-F1
#
_entry.id   AF-A0A084ESX7-F1
#
_cell.length_a   1.000
_cell.length_b   1.000
_cell.length_c   1.000
_cell.angle_alpha   90.00
_cell.angle_beta   90.00
_cell.angle_gamma   90.00
#
_symmetry.space_group_name_H-M   'P 1'
#
loop_
_entity.id
_entity.type
_entity.pdbx_description
1 polymer ?
#
loop_
_entity_poly.entity_id
_entity_poly.type
_entity_poly.pdbx_seq_one_letter_code
_entity_poly.pdbx_strand_id
1 'polypeptide(L)'
;MLHIHDASQARIGSHAGDRRATEDALLRAMFAARKSVFVDLLKWDVPVLAGRYEVDQFDDPRAQYLILADRDGAHLASARLLPTLHPHILGSFYQSLCEQAPPQGPDIFEITRFCLDRRLCASERRQARDSLICALVDQALVHNMRQYVAIAELSWLSQILAFGWECHPLGLPQLIDGRMLGALSIHVDATTPDRLATAGIRPARSLLVAALPSA
;
A
#
# COMPACT_ATOMS: atom_id res chain seq x y z
N MET A 1 38.57 13.20 -46.99
CA MET A 1 39.42 12.78 -45.86
C MET A 1 38.84 13.42 -44.61
N LEU A 2 38.29 12.58 -43.72
CA LEU A 2 38.05 12.75 -42.27
C LEU A 2 37.48 14.11 -41.75
N HIS A 3 36.25 14.15 -41.18
CA HIS A 3 35.92 13.91 -39.74
C HIS A 3 36.15 15.18 -38.87
N ILE A 4 35.36 15.66 -37.89
CA ILE A 4 34.12 15.30 -37.14
C ILE A 4 33.67 16.57 -36.36
N HIS A 5 32.34 16.78 -36.22
CA HIS A 5 31.52 17.36 -35.10
C HIS A 5 31.94 18.63 -34.33
N ASP A 6 31.00 19.58 -34.19
CA ASP A 6 30.22 19.90 -32.95
C ASP A 6 29.32 21.12 -33.28
N ALA A 7 28.18 21.45 -32.69
CA ALA A 7 27.40 20.94 -31.58
C ALA A 7 25.93 21.29 -31.90
N SER A 8 25.10 20.32 -32.25
CA SER A 8 23.66 20.56 -32.33
C SER A 8 23.11 20.54 -30.92
N GLN A 9 22.71 21.72 -30.47
CA GLN A 9 21.98 21.99 -29.24
C GLN A 9 21.04 20.85 -28.83
N ALA A 10 21.34 20.25 -27.69
CA ALA A 10 20.36 19.48 -26.93
C ALA A 10 19.29 20.44 -26.39
N ARG A 11 18.24 20.68 -27.19
CA ARG A 11 16.89 20.79 -26.63
C ARG A 11 16.61 19.41 -25.99
N ILE A 12 15.99 19.26 -24.82
CA ILE A 12 14.55 19.30 -24.54
C ILE A 12 14.51 18.75 -23.07
N GLY A 13 13.90 19.35 -22.04
CA GLY A 13 12.50 19.73 -22.00
C GLY A 13 11.52 18.54 -21.98
N SER A 14 11.84 17.37 -21.39
CA SER A 14 10.98 16.16 -21.47
C SER A 14 10.69 15.40 -20.16
N HIS A 15 11.25 15.80 -19.01
CA HIS A 15 11.22 14.96 -17.80
C HIS A 15 9.83 14.82 -17.15
N ALA A 16 8.94 15.79 -17.31
CA ALA A 16 7.62 15.77 -16.67
C ALA A 16 6.60 14.86 -17.39
N GLY A 17 6.65 14.82 -18.73
CA GLY A 17 5.74 14.00 -19.53
C GLY A 17 6.02 12.50 -19.42
N ASP A 18 7.31 12.14 -19.39
CA ASP A 18 7.77 10.75 -19.24
C ASP A 18 7.50 10.20 -17.84
N ARG A 19 7.69 11.05 -16.82
CA ARG A 19 7.34 10.73 -15.43
C ARG A 19 5.85 10.46 -15.28
N ARG A 20 4.98 11.34 -15.78
CA ARG A 20 3.53 11.16 -15.67
C ARG A 20 3.04 9.90 -16.39
N ALA A 21 3.57 9.61 -17.57
CA ALA A 21 3.24 8.37 -18.29
C ALA A 21 3.66 7.11 -17.51
N THR A 22 4.80 7.17 -16.81
CA THR A 22 5.29 6.09 -15.94
C THR A 22 4.41 5.92 -14.70
N GLU A 23 4.03 7.02 -14.04
CA GLU A 23 3.12 7.01 -12.87
C GLU A 23 1.76 6.42 -13.24
N ASP A 24 1.19 6.82 -14.38
CA ASP A 24 -0.06 6.28 -14.90
C ASP A 24 0.04 4.77 -15.20
N ALA A 25 1.20 4.31 -15.70
CA ALA A 25 1.43 2.89 -15.97
C ALA A 25 1.48 2.06 -14.68
N LEU A 26 2.15 2.57 -13.64
CA LEU A 26 2.22 1.94 -12.32
C LEU A 26 0.84 1.84 -11.66
N LEU A 27 0.04 2.91 -11.71
CA LEU A 27 -1.33 2.91 -11.20
C LEU A 27 -2.19 1.87 -11.90
N ARG A 28 -2.16 1.81 -13.25
CA ARG A 28 -2.90 0.79 -14.02
C ARG A 28 -2.46 -0.63 -13.66
N ALA A 29 -1.15 -0.86 -13.51
CA ALA A 29 -0.63 -2.16 -13.12
C ALA A 29 -1.11 -2.56 -11.72
N MET A 30 -1.09 -1.62 -10.77
CA MET A 30 -1.59 -1.81 -9.41
C MET A 30 -3.08 -2.14 -9.36
N PHE A 31 -3.94 -1.38 -10.05
CA PHE A 31 -5.38 -1.66 -10.08
C PHE A 31 -5.73 -2.99 -10.76
N ALA A 32 -4.95 -3.41 -11.76
CA ALA A 32 -5.11 -4.73 -12.37
C ALA A 32 -4.69 -5.86 -11.41
N ALA A 33 -3.58 -5.67 -10.68
CA ALA A 33 -3.14 -6.61 -9.66
C ALA A 33 -4.16 -6.74 -8.53
N ARG A 34 -4.76 -5.63 -8.09
CA ARG A 34 -5.86 -5.61 -7.12
C ARG A 34 -7.05 -6.45 -7.58
N LYS A 35 -7.49 -6.30 -8.83
CA LYS A 35 -8.57 -7.15 -9.40
C LYS A 35 -8.20 -8.62 -9.38
N SER A 36 -6.97 -8.95 -9.77
CA SER A 36 -6.47 -10.32 -9.75
C SER A 36 -6.44 -10.92 -8.34
N VAL A 37 -6.14 -10.14 -7.30
CA VAL A 37 -6.12 -10.60 -5.90
C VAL A 37 -7.51 -10.59 -5.28
N PHE A 38 -8.13 -9.43 -5.16
CA PHE A 38 -9.33 -9.25 -4.35
C PHE A 38 -10.56 -9.87 -5.03
N VAL A 39 -10.68 -9.76 -6.36
CA VAL A 39 -11.84 -10.29 -7.10
C VAL A 39 -11.58 -11.72 -7.57
N ASP A 40 -10.51 -11.96 -8.33
CA ASP A 40 -10.33 -13.26 -8.98
C ASP A 40 -9.90 -14.37 -8.01
N LEU A 41 -9.03 -14.08 -7.03
CA LEU A 41 -8.55 -15.05 -6.06
C LEU A 41 -9.45 -15.11 -4.82
N LEU A 42 -9.64 -13.97 -4.15
CA LEU A 42 -10.33 -13.91 -2.87
C LEU A 42 -11.86 -13.82 -2.99
N LYS A 43 -12.38 -13.63 -4.21
CA LYS A 43 -13.83 -13.59 -4.50
C LYS A 43 -14.58 -12.52 -3.71
N TRP A 44 -13.94 -11.37 -3.48
CA TRP A 44 -14.60 -10.22 -2.87
C TRP A 44 -15.58 -9.62 -3.88
N ASP A 45 -16.78 -9.28 -3.40
CA ASP A 45 -17.79 -8.57 -4.20
C ASP A 45 -17.51 -7.06 -4.13
N VAL A 46 -16.63 -6.59 -5.03
CA VAL A 46 -16.19 -5.18 -5.10
C VAL A 46 -16.22 -4.68 -6.56
N PRO A 47 -16.36 -3.36 -6.79
CA PRO A 47 -16.52 -2.84 -8.14
C PRO A 47 -15.31 -3.09 -9.04
N VAL A 48 -15.56 -3.39 -10.31
CA VAL A 48 -14.54 -3.58 -11.35
C VAL A 48 -14.79 -2.63 -12.52
N LEU A 49 -13.88 -1.68 -12.71
CA LEU A 49 -13.91 -0.74 -13.82
C LEU A 49 -13.43 -1.41 -15.11
N ALA A 50 -14.22 -1.27 -16.17
CA ALA A 50 -13.95 -1.80 -17.51
C ALA A 50 -13.61 -3.30 -17.56
N GLY A 51 -14.05 -4.07 -16.56
CA GLY A 51 -13.73 -5.50 -16.41
C GLY A 51 -12.26 -5.81 -16.10
N ARG A 52 -11.42 -4.80 -15.82
CA ARG A 52 -9.96 -4.96 -15.69
C ARG A 52 -9.38 -4.45 -14.37
N TYR A 53 -9.96 -3.41 -13.79
CA TYR A 53 -9.37 -2.68 -12.68
C TYR A 53 -10.30 -2.72 -11.47
N GLU A 54 -9.79 -3.14 -10.30
CA GLU A 54 -10.55 -3.02 -9.06
C GLU A 54 -10.35 -1.60 -8.52
N VAL A 55 -11.44 -0.83 -8.53
CA VAL A 55 -11.46 0.59 -8.15
C VAL A 55 -12.75 0.81 -7.36
N ASP A 56 -12.65 1.28 -6.12
CA ASP A 56 -13.78 1.56 -5.25
C ASP A 56 -13.95 3.07 -4.99
N GLN A 57 -14.95 3.45 -4.23
CA GLN A 57 -15.26 4.86 -3.92
C GLN A 57 -14.19 5.58 -3.10
N PHE A 58 -13.24 4.86 -2.50
CA PHE A 58 -12.13 5.44 -1.74
C PHE A 58 -10.87 5.60 -2.60
N ASP A 59 -10.88 5.18 -3.87
CA ASP A 59 -9.86 5.54 -4.84
C ASP A 59 -10.10 6.97 -5.37
N ASP A 60 -10.19 7.93 -4.46
CA ASP A 60 -10.41 9.36 -4.73
C ASP A 60 -9.07 10.14 -4.68
N PRO A 61 -9.03 11.44 -5.06
CA PRO A 61 -7.80 12.24 -5.07
C PRO A 61 -7.05 12.36 -3.74
N ARG A 62 -7.63 11.90 -2.62
CA ARG A 62 -7.00 11.93 -1.28
C ARG A 62 -6.31 10.62 -0.96
N ALA A 63 -6.64 9.54 -1.66
CA ALA A 63 -5.94 8.29 -1.52
C ALA A 63 -4.48 8.44 -1.95
N GLN A 64 -3.59 7.83 -1.17
CA GLN A 64 -2.17 7.74 -1.49
C GLN A 64 -1.82 6.27 -1.70
N TYR A 65 -0.98 5.98 -2.68
CA TYR A 65 -0.55 4.63 -2.99
C TYR A 65 0.95 4.49 -2.77
N LEU A 66 1.33 3.44 -2.07
CA LEU A 66 2.70 2.92 -2.10
C LEU A 66 2.72 1.75 -3.07
N ILE A 67 3.54 1.83 -4.11
CA ILE A 67 3.66 0.81 -5.15
C ILE A 67 5.11 0.35 -5.22
N LEU A 68 5.30 -0.96 -5.02
CA LEU A 68 6.55 -1.64 -5.31
C LEU A 68 6.49 -2.23 -6.71
N ALA A 69 7.51 -1.91 -7.52
CA ALA A 69 7.69 -2.45 -8.85
C ALA A 69 9.10 -3.01 -9.03
N ASP A 70 9.25 -3.94 -9.97
CA ASP A 70 10.56 -4.35 -10.45
C ASP A 70 11.18 -3.29 -11.39
N ARG A 71 12.38 -3.59 -11.88
CA ARG A 71 13.13 -2.69 -12.78
C ARG A 71 12.45 -2.49 -14.13
N ASP A 72 11.56 -3.38 -14.53
CA ASP A 72 10.81 -3.32 -15.78
C ASP A 72 9.44 -2.63 -15.57
N GLY A 73 9.17 -2.15 -14.36
CA GLY A 73 7.95 -1.43 -14.00
C GLY A 73 6.75 -2.35 -13.73
N ALA A 74 6.95 -3.66 -13.60
CA ALA A 74 5.88 -4.58 -13.25
C ALA A 74 5.57 -4.48 -11.75
N HIS A 75 4.28 -4.44 -11.42
CA HIS A 75 3.80 -4.44 -10.03
C HIS A 75 4.24 -5.69 -9.28
N LEU A 76 4.70 -5.51 -8.05
CA LEU A 76 5.07 -6.59 -7.12
C LEU A 76 4.22 -6.54 -5.85
N ALA A 77 4.02 -5.34 -5.30
CA ALA A 77 3.20 -5.14 -4.13
C ALA A 77 2.67 -3.70 -4.06
N SER A 78 1.57 -3.48 -3.36
CA SER A 78 1.08 -2.13 -3.08
C SER A 78 0.21 -2.05 -1.83
N ALA A 79 0.07 -0.85 -1.29
CA ALA A 79 -0.94 -0.51 -0.30
C ALA A 79 -1.55 0.85 -0.63
N ARG A 80 -2.79 1.07 -0.19
CA ARG A 80 -3.47 2.38 -0.22
C ARG A 80 -3.55 2.95 1.19
N LEU A 81 -3.23 4.22 1.34
CA LEU A 81 -3.38 5.01 2.56
C LEU A 81 -4.54 6.00 2.39
N LEU A 82 -5.47 5.99 3.34
CA LEU A 82 -6.61 6.91 3.38
C LEU A 82 -6.50 7.82 4.61
N PRO A 83 -6.53 9.16 4.50
CA PRO A 83 -6.56 10.04 5.66
C PRO A 83 -7.84 9.80 6.47
N THR A 84 -7.72 9.57 7.78
CA THR A 84 -8.88 9.23 8.63
C THR A 84 -9.84 10.39 8.91
N LEU A 85 -9.43 11.64 8.62
CA LEU A 85 -10.30 12.82 8.65
C LEU A 85 -11.25 12.92 7.43
N HIS A 86 -11.14 11.97 6.50
CA HIS A 86 -12.02 11.82 5.35
C HIS A 86 -12.68 10.43 5.38
N PRO A 87 -13.70 10.18 4.53
CA PRO A 87 -14.30 8.85 4.42
C PRO A 87 -13.23 7.78 4.19
N HIS A 88 -13.21 6.78 5.05
CA HIS A 88 -12.29 5.65 5.04
C HIS A 88 -13.06 4.38 5.48
N ILE A 89 -12.56 3.18 5.22
CA ILE A 89 -13.31 1.93 5.31
C ILE A 89 -13.75 1.65 6.76
N LEU A 90 -12.82 1.72 7.73
CA LEU A 90 -13.12 1.49 9.15
C LEU A 90 -14.20 2.43 9.67
N GLY A 91 -14.05 3.72 9.43
CA GLY A 91 -15.03 4.74 9.81
C GLY A 91 -16.36 4.67 9.04
N SER A 92 -16.42 4.02 7.87
CA SER A 92 -17.65 3.99 7.05
C SER A 92 -18.47 2.72 7.24
N PHE A 93 -17.82 1.56 7.36
CA PHE A 93 -18.49 0.26 7.29
C PHE A 93 -18.23 -0.67 8.48
N TYR A 94 -17.10 -0.50 9.17
CA TYR A 94 -16.63 -1.47 10.15
C TYR A 94 -16.37 -0.85 11.54
N GLN A 95 -17.11 0.20 11.87
CA GLN A 95 -16.99 0.89 13.16
C GLN A 95 -17.18 -0.06 14.35
N SER A 96 -18.02 -1.10 14.18
CA SER A 96 -18.30 -2.10 15.22
C SER A 96 -17.07 -2.91 15.62
N LEU A 97 -16.02 -2.97 14.79
CA LEU A 97 -14.77 -3.67 15.11
C LEU A 97 -13.93 -2.94 16.17
N CYS A 98 -14.31 -1.71 16.54
CA CYS A 98 -13.65 -0.92 17.57
C CYS A 98 -14.50 -0.91 18.85
N GLU A 99 -13.85 -1.11 20.01
CA GLU A 99 -14.49 -0.95 21.32
C GLU A 99 -14.84 0.52 21.61
N GLN A 100 -14.05 1.44 21.07
CA GLN A 100 -14.30 2.88 21.07
C GLN A 100 -14.54 3.38 19.65
N ALA A 101 -14.82 4.68 19.49
CA ALA A 101 -14.92 5.26 18.15
C ALA A 101 -13.62 5.01 17.34
N PRO A 102 -13.71 4.75 16.02
CA PRO A 102 -12.52 4.59 15.18
C PRO A 102 -11.56 5.78 15.31
N PRO A 103 -10.25 5.55 15.47
CA PRO A 103 -9.28 6.65 15.57
C PRO A 103 -9.31 7.56 14.34
N GLN A 104 -9.35 8.87 14.57
CA GLN A 104 -9.30 9.89 13.52
C GLN A 104 -8.34 11.00 13.92
N GLY A 105 -7.51 11.45 12.98
CA GLY A 105 -6.54 12.50 13.23
C GLY A 105 -5.77 12.91 11.96
N PRO A 106 -5.15 14.11 11.96
CA PRO A 106 -4.40 14.62 10.81
C PRO A 106 -3.14 13.79 10.51
N ASP A 107 -2.65 13.05 11.49
CA ASP A 107 -1.47 12.17 11.45
C ASP A 107 -1.84 10.67 11.50
N ILE A 108 -3.13 10.35 11.29
CA ILE A 108 -3.67 8.99 11.32
C ILE A 108 -4.21 8.61 9.94
N PHE A 109 -3.72 7.50 9.39
CA PHE A 109 -4.10 7.00 8.06
C PHE A 109 -4.59 5.55 8.14
N GLU A 110 -5.56 5.18 7.31
CA GLU A 110 -5.97 3.78 7.17
C GLU A 110 -5.17 3.08 6.07
N ILE A 111 -4.52 1.96 6.39
CA ILE A 111 -3.93 1.05 5.41
C ILE A 111 -5.03 0.14 4.86
N THR A 112 -5.23 0.20 3.55
CA THR A 112 -6.19 -0.62 2.82
C THR A 112 -5.53 -1.25 1.59
N ARG A 113 -6.15 -2.29 1.03
CA ARG A 113 -5.70 -2.93 -0.23
C ARG A 113 -4.23 -3.34 -0.22
N PHE A 114 -3.75 -3.91 0.89
CA PHE A 114 -2.41 -4.53 0.96
C PHE A 114 -2.36 -5.71 -0.01
N CYS A 115 -1.76 -5.50 -1.18
CA CYS A 115 -1.84 -6.35 -2.34
C CYS A 115 -0.45 -6.85 -2.70
N LEU A 116 -0.27 -8.17 -2.77
CA LEU A 116 0.96 -8.81 -3.26
C LEU A 116 0.64 -9.48 -4.59
N ASP A 117 1.48 -9.30 -5.61
CA ASP A 117 1.25 -9.89 -6.92
C ASP A 117 1.22 -11.44 -6.80
N ARG A 118 0.20 -12.04 -7.42
CA ARG A 118 -0.07 -13.48 -7.35
C ARG A 118 0.95 -14.33 -8.11
N ARG A 119 1.73 -13.72 -9.01
CA ARG A 119 2.75 -14.38 -9.81
C ARG A 119 4.03 -14.65 -9.02
N LEU A 120 4.22 -13.95 -7.89
CA LEU A 120 5.41 -14.10 -7.05
C LEU A 120 5.43 -15.46 -6.37
N CYS A 121 6.58 -16.11 -6.39
CA CYS A 121 6.79 -17.31 -5.59
C CYS A 121 6.88 -16.96 -4.09
N ALA A 122 6.92 -17.96 -3.22
CA ALA A 122 6.83 -17.75 -1.78
C ALA A 122 7.95 -16.87 -1.20
N SER A 123 9.18 -16.97 -1.71
CA SER A 123 10.31 -16.14 -1.26
C SER A 123 10.17 -14.70 -1.74
N GLU A 124 9.85 -14.49 -3.01
CA GLU A 124 9.62 -13.16 -3.60
C GLU A 124 8.45 -12.44 -2.92
N ARG A 125 7.36 -13.15 -2.67
CA ARG A 125 6.20 -12.61 -1.97
C ARG A 125 6.54 -12.16 -0.55
N ARG A 126 7.40 -12.90 0.16
CA ARG A 126 7.91 -12.52 1.47
C ARG A 126 8.75 -11.25 1.39
N GLN A 127 9.69 -11.19 0.44
CA GLN A 127 10.52 -10.00 0.22
C GLN A 127 9.70 -8.77 -0.15
N ALA A 128 8.71 -8.91 -1.03
CA ALA A 128 7.83 -7.82 -1.44
C ALA A 128 6.96 -7.33 -0.27
N ARG A 129 6.43 -8.26 0.55
CA ARG A 129 5.70 -7.93 1.78
C ARG A 129 6.57 -7.15 2.75
N ASP A 130 7.76 -7.66 3.05
CA ASP A 130 8.65 -7.05 4.04
C ASP A 130 9.12 -5.66 3.57
N SER A 131 9.39 -5.52 2.27
CA SER A 131 9.71 -4.23 1.65
C SER A 131 8.54 -3.24 1.71
N LEU A 132 7.31 -3.71 1.51
CA LEU A 132 6.13 -2.85 1.57
C LEU A 132 5.84 -2.39 3.01
N ILE A 133 6.06 -3.27 3.99
CA ILE A 133 5.97 -2.93 5.41
C ILE A 133 7.02 -1.88 5.79
N CYS A 134 8.27 -2.04 5.36
CA CYS A 134 9.30 -1.03 5.57
C CYS A 134 8.95 0.29 4.88
N ALA A 135 8.47 0.25 3.63
CA ALA A 135 8.04 1.46 2.91
C ALA A 135 6.88 2.19 3.61
N LEU A 136 5.93 1.47 4.22
CA LEU A 136 4.87 2.06 5.04
C LEU A 136 5.42 2.81 6.25
N VAL A 137 6.42 2.24 6.93
CA VAL A 137 7.09 2.88 8.06
C VAL A 137 7.89 4.10 7.60
N ASP A 138 8.67 3.98 6.53
CA ASP A 138 9.45 5.10 5.97
C ASP A 138 8.52 6.25 5.56
N GLN A 139 7.40 5.94 4.90
CA GLN A 139 6.38 6.93 4.52
C GLN A 139 5.80 7.65 5.74
N ALA A 140 5.49 6.92 6.81
CA ALA A 140 4.98 7.51 8.03
C ALA A 140 6.00 8.48 8.67
N LEU A 141 7.26 8.07 8.75
CA LEU A 141 8.32 8.89 9.34
C LEU A 141 8.61 10.14 8.51
N VAL A 142 8.68 10.03 7.19
CA VAL A 142 8.93 11.17 6.29
C VAL A 142 7.80 12.20 6.33
N HIS A 143 6.55 11.73 6.47
CA HIS A 143 5.37 12.59 6.43
C HIS A 143 4.76 12.90 7.81
N ASN A 144 5.46 12.56 8.89
CA ASN A 144 4.99 12.74 10.27
C ASN A 144 3.62 12.07 10.56
N MET A 145 3.33 10.95 9.91
CA MET A 145 2.19 10.09 10.28
C MET A 145 2.62 9.28 11.51
N ARG A 146 1.79 9.27 12.55
CA ARG A 146 2.13 8.63 13.83
C ARG A 146 1.41 7.32 14.04
N GLN A 147 0.34 7.10 13.29
CA GLN A 147 -0.51 5.94 13.49
C GLN A 147 -1.14 5.50 12.17
N TYR A 148 -1.15 4.19 11.96
CA TYR A 148 -2.01 3.56 10.99
C TYR A 148 -3.17 2.83 11.67
N VAL A 149 -4.32 2.79 11.00
CA VAL A 149 -5.39 1.85 11.31
C VAL A 149 -5.57 0.87 10.16
N ALA A 150 -6.01 -0.35 10.43
CA ALA A 150 -6.23 -1.35 9.39
C ALA A 150 -7.31 -2.34 9.77
N ILE A 151 -7.99 -2.90 8.76
CA ILE A 151 -8.89 -4.04 8.92
C ILE A 151 -8.26 -5.24 8.23
N ALA A 152 -8.29 -6.38 8.89
CA ALA A 152 -7.75 -7.62 8.34
C ALA A 152 -8.59 -8.83 8.75
N GLU A 153 -8.62 -9.83 7.87
CA GLU A 153 -9.04 -11.18 8.24
C GLU A 153 -8.08 -11.76 9.28
N LEU A 154 -8.57 -12.62 10.17
CA LEU A 154 -7.84 -13.12 11.33
C LEU A 154 -6.44 -13.69 11.01
N SER A 155 -6.30 -14.43 9.91
CA SER A 155 -5.01 -15.03 9.49
C SER A 155 -3.95 -13.99 9.10
N TRP A 156 -4.38 -12.85 8.55
CA TRP A 156 -3.51 -11.72 8.22
C TRP A 156 -3.31 -10.81 9.43
N LEU A 157 -4.35 -10.61 10.24
CA LEU A 157 -4.32 -9.87 11.49
C LEU A 157 -3.22 -10.41 12.43
N SER A 158 -3.14 -11.74 12.60
CA SER A 158 -2.08 -12.36 13.42
C SER A 158 -0.67 -12.11 12.88
N GLN A 159 -0.49 -12.00 11.56
CA GLN A 159 0.80 -11.65 10.98
C GLN A 159 1.15 -10.18 11.23
N ILE A 160 0.18 -9.28 11.07
CA ILE A 160 0.36 -7.85 11.34
C ILE A 160 0.82 -7.64 12.79
N LEU A 161 0.19 -8.30 13.76
CA LEU A 161 0.59 -8.21 15.17
C LEU A 161 2.03 -8.71 15.41
N ALA A 162 2.54 -9.59 14.55
CA ALA A 162 3.84 -10.25 14.71
C ALA A 162 5.00 -9.54 13.99
N PHE A 163 4.78 -8.43 13.27
CA PHE A 163 5.86 -7.73 12.55
C PHE A 163 6.83 -6.95 13.44
N GLY A 164 6.59 -6.90 14.75
CA GLY A 164 7.50 -6.32 15.73
C GLY A 164 7.24 -4.85 16.04
N TRP A 165 6.49 -4.13 15.19
CA TRP A 165 6.00 -2.79 15.51
C TRP A 165 5.02 -2.80 16.69
N GLU A 166 4.71 -1.62 17.23
CA GLU A 166 3.67 -1.49 18.25
C GLU A 166 2.31 -1.52 17.59
N CYS A 167 1.60 -2.63 17.77
CA CYS A 167 0.33 -2.89 17.13
C CYS A 167 -0.65 -3.53 18.11
N HIS A 168 -1.86 -2.99 18.15
CA HIS A 168 -2.89 -3.38 19.11
C HIS A 168 -4.24 -3.55 18.41
N PRO A 169 -5.05 -4.57 18.77
CA PRO A 169 -6.45 -4.62 18.37
C PRO A 169 -7.21 -3.39 18.87
N LEU A 170 -8.09 -2.85 18.03
CA LEU A 170 -9.03 -1.79 18.42
C LEU A 170 -10.30 -2.33 19.11
N GLY A 171 -10.49 -3.64 19.05
CA GLY A 171 -11.57 -4.38 19.69
C GLY A 171 -11.48 -5.87 19.36
N LEU A 172 -12.47 -6.64 19.81
CA LEU A 172 -12.55 -8.07 19.52
C LEU A 172 -12.89 -8.33 18.04
N PRO A 173 -12.23 -9.33 17.39
CA PRO A 173 -12.62 -9.76 16.05
C PRO A 173 -14.09 -10.21 15.99
N GLN A 174 -14.76 -9.94 14.87
CA GLN A 174 -16.16 -10.26 14.62
C GLN A 174 -16.35 -11.05 13.34
N LEU A 175 -17.37 -11.90 13.31
CA LEU A 175 -17.79 -12.60 12.11
C LEU A 175 -18.68 -11.68 11.27
N ILE A 176 -18.17 -11.22 10.12
CA ILE A 176 -18.88 -10.34 9.19
C ILE A 176 -18.81 -10.99 7.81
N ASP A 177 -19.98 -11.20 7.19
CA ASP A 177 -20.11 -11.87 5.88
C ASP A 177 -19.35 -13.21 5.79
N GLY A 178 -19.40 -13.99 6.87
CA GLY A 178 -18.74 -15.29 6.96
C GLY A 178 -17.22 -15.24 7.16
N ARG A 179 -16.64 -14.05 7.39
CA ARG A 179 -15.20 -13.85 7.62
C ARG A 179 -14.95 -13.28 9.01
N MET A 180 -13.93 -13.80 9.68
CA MET A 180 -13.51 -13.27 10.98
C MET A 180 -12.59 -12.06 10.75
N LEU A 181 -13.11 -10.86 10.96
CA LEU A 181 -12.42 -9.59 10.75
C LEU A 181 -12.06 -8.96 12.08
N GLY A 182 -10.93 -8.26 12.14
CA GLY A 182 -10.59 -7.38 13.25
C GLY A 182 -9.95 -6.09 12.77
N ALA A 183 -10.02 -5.06 13.62
CA ALA A 183 -9.40 -3.77 13.39
C ALA A 183 -8.18 -3.59 14.29
N LEU A 184 -7.16 -2.92 13.77
CA LEU A 184 -5.86 -2.74 14.41
C LEU A 184 -5.47 -1.26 14.41
N SER A 185 -4.73 -0.85 15.44
CA SER A 185 -3.93 0.37 15.48
C SER A 185 -2.45 0.00 15.44
N ILE A 186 -1.66 0.65 14.59
CA ILE A 186 -0.22 0.47 14.45
C ILE A 186 0.44 1.82 14.71
N HIS A 187 1.26 1.92 15.75
CA HIS A 187 2.02 3.12 16.05
C HIS A 187 3.38 3.11 15.35
N VAL A 188 3.75 4.26 14.78
CA VAL A 188 5.02 4.44 14.08
C VAL A 188 5.80 5.58 14.71
N ASP A 189 7.05 5.30 15.02
CA ASP A 189 8.05 6.20 15.59
C ASP A 189 9.46 5.86 15.08
N ALA A 190 10.44 6.67 15.49
CA ALA A 190 11.84 6.50 15.08
C ALA A 190 12.46 5.14 15.47
N THR A 191 11.89 4.41 16.43
CA THR A 191 12.38 3.07 16.85
C THR A 191 11.76 1.94 16.03
N THR A 192 10.72 2.23 15.26
CA THR A 192 9.94 1.25 14.50
C THR A 192 10.78 0.50 13.46
N PRO A 193 11.69 1.13 12.70
CA PRO A 193 12.60 0.40 11.80
C PRO A 193 13.44 -0.66 12.52
N ASP A 194 13.96 -0.38 13.71
CA ASP A 194 14.77 -1.32 14.50
C ASP A 194 13.92 -2.48 15.04
N ARG A 195 12.68 -2.20 15.44
CA ARG A 195 11.70 -3.22 15.85
C ARG A 195 11.37 -4.18 14.70
N LEU A 196 11.09 -3.66 13.51
CA LEU A 196 10.88 -4.46 12.30
C LEU A 196 12.10 -5.32 11.98
N ALA A 197 13.30 -4.72 12.00
CA ALA A 197 14.55 -5.41 11.76
C ALA A 197 14.81 -6.56 12.74
N THR A 198 14.50 -6.36 14.02
CA THR A 198 14.61 -7.38 15.09
C THR A 198 13.64 -8.54 14.85
N ALA A 199 12.44 -8.26 14.34
CA ALA A 199 11.47 -9.26 13.92
C ALA A 199 11.79 -9.93 12.56
N GLY A 200 12.92 -9.58 11.95
CA GLY A 200 13.37 -10.14 10.68
C GLY A 200 12.71 -9.53 9.43
N ILE A 201 11.96 -8.45 9.58
CA ILE A 201 11.35 -7.71 8.47
C ILE A 201 12.37 -6.73 7.91
N ARG A 202 12.76 -6.90 6.64
CA ARG A 202 13.79 -6.08 5.98
C ARG A 202 13.40 -5.78 4.53
N PRO A 203 13.75 -4.59 4.00
CA PRO A 203 13.49 -4.27 2.62
C PRO A 203 14.46 -5.01 1.69
N ALA A 204 13.96 -5.39 0.51
CA ALA A 204 14.77 -5.89 -0.58
C ALA A 204 15.45 -4.72 -1.31
N ARG A 205 16.77 -4.83 -1.54
CA ARG A 205 17.59 -3.74 -2.10
C ARG A 205 17.32 -3.43 -3.57
N SER A 206 16.56 -4.26 -4.27
CA SER A 206 16.36 -4.19 -5.73
C SER A 206 14.97 -3.73 -6.16
N LEU A 207 14.12 -3.31 -5.22
CA LEU A 207 12.75 -2.87 -5.54
C LEU A 207 12.67 -1.36 -5.68
N LEU A 208 11.89 -0.91 -6.66
CA LEU A 208 11.55 0.50 -6.82
C LEU A 208 10.26 0.78 -6.03
N VAL A 209 10.28 1.85 -5.23
CA VAL A 209 9.10 2.31 -4.48
C VAL A 209 8.64 3.64 -5.07
N ALA A 210 7.37 3.71 -5.44
CA ALA A 210 6.71 4.95 -5.83
C ALA A 210 5.61 5.28 -4.81
N ALA A 211 5.63 6.51 -4.29
CA ALA A 211 4.54 7.09 -3.52
C ALA A 211 3.76 8.03 -4.45
N LEU A 212 2.52 7.67 -4.78
CA LEU A 212 1.69 8.40 -5.75
C LEU A 212 0.39 8.85 -5.09
N PRO A 213 -0.07 10.09 -5.31
CA PRO A 213 -1.46 10.43 -5.06
C PRO A 213 -2.37 9.69 -6.06
N SER A 214 -3.65 9.54 -5.73
CA SER A 214 -4.64 9.10 -6.71
C SER A 214 -4.81 10.12 -7.83
N ALA A 215 -5.23 9.62 -9.00
CA ALA A 215 -5.38 10.37 -10.24
C ALA A 215 -6.65 11.23 -10.28
#